data_AF-A0A094RST9-F1
#
_entry.id   AF-A0A094RST9-F1
#
_cell.length_a   1.000
_cell.length_b   1.000
_cell.length_c   1.000
_cell.angle_alpha   90.00
_cell.angle_beta   90.00
_cell.angle_gamma   90.00
#
_symmetry.space_group_name_H-M   'P 1'
#
loop_
_entity.id
_entity.type
_entity.pdbx_description
1 polymer ?
#
loop_
_entity_poly.entity_id
_entity_poly.type
_entity_poly.pdbx_seq_one_letter_code
_entity_poly.pdbx_strand_id
1 'polypeptide(L)'
;MLNGVATVMTKVSQFNNLNKERTGRDQGSALLLVLILMVVGSVIAIGLLTFTRVLLDTRPALHEQNSAAEAVKSGTRMAIALQRDFGPSSCFAASTNWSLNGYNVNSTCATVTSYTNGASRYGTITTLNSGTSANIATPSWAGAVNSALSGNILINTGTASTPLSSSLLNEGSNQWTSIANQWWQLAGDNPTGTVWNYPQLPQIPSFERPGSQAMIGSCSLYFPGRYLGTTALTLNGGTHYFASGIYYFERPIVITGGAQVVFGEGSYAGCAVDAQAAYASTAPKSHEITGKGATLLLGNGATFTVQESSVRFNRRVSTSTTRGSEGVSIRTINFGQSNTSVVIPADTVLLPDGTSTPIASHSIIPVANATAVSYVSSTLTPSTTWGIDVRLNGATSTTNQFLVDGYIFVPNTGLRATSTTSAYEFGMTGGLVTARLQLALSLAPSKGINSYKVGVVSQTIQRKVRLAVSTTNGTRHAVSTAIIEVHADKSYAINSWVIDP
;
A
#
# COMPACT_ATOMS: atom_id res chain seq x y z
N MET A 1 -70.87 25.49 -92.78
CA MET A 1 -71.82 24.75 -93.63
C MET A 1 -72.60 23.83 -92.68
N LEU A 2 -73.69 24.29 -92.06
CA LEU A 2 -75.08 24.28 -92.53
C LEU A 2 -75.67 22.86 -92.73
N ASN A 3 -76.69 22.58 -91.90
CA ASN A 3 -77.85 21.69 -92.07
C ASN A 3 -77.64 20.17 -91.95
N GLY A 4 -78.51 19.37 -91.33
CA GLY A 4 -79.83 19.53 -90.69
C GLY A 4 -80.21 18.16 -90.08
N VAL A 5 -80.67 18.06 -88.83
CA VAL A 5 -82.08 18.08 -88.34
C VAL A 5 -83.07 17.21 -89.14
N ALA A 6 -83.44 16.06 -88.55
CA ALA A 6 -84.75 15.38 -88.46
C ALA A 6 -84.44 13.89 -88.13
N THR A 7 -84.98 13.17 -87.13
CA THR A 7 -86.36 13.03 -86.63
C THR A 7 -86.25 12.25 -85.30
N VAL A 8 -86.47 12.86 -84.12
CA VAL A 8 -87.74 12.97 -83.35
C VAL A 8 -88.41 11.63 -82.96
N MET A 9 -88.39 11.40 -81.64
CA MET A 9 -89.40 10.72 -80.80
C MET A 9 -89.93 9.35 -81.25
N THR A 10 -89.43 8.28 -80.63
CA THR A 10 -90.22 7.21 -79.96
C THR A 10 -89.32 6.08 -79.49
N LYS A 11 -88.69 6.21 -78.30
CA LYS A 11 -88.25 5.05 -77.47
C LYS A 11 -87.70 5.40 -76.08
N VAL A 12 -88.09 6.55 -75.52
CA VAL A 12 -87.62 6.99 -74.17
C VAL A 12 -88.47 6.39 -73.03
N SER A 13 -89.52 5.59 -73.31
CA SER A 13 -90.38 5.00 -72.26
C SER A 13 -90.08 3.54 -71.89
N GLN A 14 -89.06 2.89 -72.47
CA GLN A 14 -88.75 1.47 -72.16
C GLN A 14 -87.41 1.23 -71.43
N PHE A 15 -86.60 2.26 -71.18
CA PHE A 15 -85.34 2.10 -70.43
C PHE A 15 -85.47 2.34 -68.91
N ASN A 16 -86.61 2.86 -68.42
CA ASN A 16 -86.81 3.15 -67.00
C ASN A 16 -87.43 2.00 -66.18
N ASN A 17 -87.80 0.89 -66.80
CA ASN A 17 -88.41 -0.27 -66.10
C ASN A 17 -87.46 -1.47 -65.91
N LEU A 18 -86.18 -1.37 -66.29
CA LEU A 18 -85.20 -2.45 -66.05
C LEU A 18 -84.17 -2.14 -64.96
N ASN A 19 -84.19 -0.93 -64.38
CA ASN A 19 -83.31 -0.54 -63.26
C ASN A 19 -83.99 -0.53 -61.88
N LYS A 20 -85.25 -0.97 -61.79
CA LYS A 20 -86.02 -0.97 -60.53
C LYS A 20 -86.17 -2.35 -59.87
N GLU A 21 -85.42 -3.36 -60.33
CA GLU A 21 -85.41 -4.72 -59.76
C GLU A 21 -84.00 -5.23 -59.40
N ARG A 22 -83.05 -4.33 -59.12
CA ARG A 22 -81.68 -4.72 -58.68
C ARG A 22 -81.20 -4.09 -57.37
N THR A 23 -82.09 -3.49 -56.58
CA THR A 23 -81.73 -2.81 -55.31
C THR A 23 -82.36 -3.43 -54.06
N GLY A 24 -82.70 -4.72 -54.10
CA GLY A 24 -83.29 -5.44 -52.97
C GLY A 24 -82.49 -6.64 -52.45
N ARG A 25 -81.42 -7.07 -53.13
CA ARG A 25 -80.74 -8.35 -52.83
C ARG A 25 -79.40 -8.20 -52.09
N ASP A 26 -78.80 -7.01 -52.05
CA ASP A 26 -77.43 -6.81 -51.52
C ASP A 26 -77.37 -6.14 -50.13
N GLN A 27 -78.49 -5.66 -49.57
CA GLN A 27 -78.48 -5.02 -48.25
C GLN A 27 -78.27 -6.01 -47.09
N GLY A 28 -78.74 -7.26 -47.23
CA GLY A 28 -78.52 -8.31 -46.23
C GLY A 28 -77.10 -8.87 -46.23
N SER A 29 -76.51 -9.04 -47.40
CA SER A 29 -75.15 -9.59 -47.56
C SER A 29 -74.07 -8.57 -47.18
N ALA A 30 -74.24 -7.29 -47.49
CA ALA A 30 -73.30 -6.24 -47.09
C ALA A 30 -73.22 -6.11 -45.56
N LEU A 31 -74.35 -6.19 -44.87
CA LEU A 31 -74.41 -6.08 -43.41
C LEU A 31 -73.73 -7.28 -42.74
N LEU A 32 -73.91 -8.48 -43.29
CA LEU A 32 -73.28 -9.71 -42.80
C LEU A 32 -71.75 -9.72 -43.03
N LEU A 33 -71.29 -9.21 -44.16
CA LEU A 33 -69.87 -9.08 -44.49
C LEU A 33 -69.17 -8.05 -43.58
N VAL A 34 -69.84 -6.93 -43.28
CA VAL A 34 -69.35 -5.93 -42.32
C VAL A 34 -69.28 -6.51 -40.90
N LEU A 35 -70.27 -7.30 -40.50
CA LEU A 35 -70.31 -7.94 -39.18
C LEU A 35 -69.18 -8.97 -39.01
N ILE A 36 -68.93 -9.79 -40.04
CA ILE A 36 -67.78 -10.70 -40.06
C ILE A 36 -66.46 -9.92 -40.00
N LEU A 37 -66.31 -8.85 -40.78
CA LEU A 37 -65.09 -8.05 -40.79
C LEU A 37 -64.84 -7.37 -39.43
N MET A 38 -65.89 -6.88 -38.76
CA MET A 38 -65.79 -6.31 -37.42
C MET A 38 -65.41 -7.37 -36.39
N VAL A 39 -65.99 -8.57 -36.44
CA VAL A 39 -65.68 -9.64 -35.49
C VAL A 39 -64.25 -10.13 -35.69
N VAL A 40 -63.84 -10.41 -36.92
CA VAL A 40 -62.47 -10.84 -37.24
C VAL A 40 -61.46 -9.75 -36.91
N GLY A 41 -61.75 -8.49 -37.25
CA GLY A 41 -60.93 -7.34 -36.90
C GLY A 41 -60.78 -7.16 -35.38
N SER A 42 -61.87 -7.38 -34.63
CA SER A 42 -61.86 -7.30 -33.16
C SER A 42 -61.03 -8.41 -32.53
N VAL A 43 -61.15 -9.65 -33.03
CA VAL A 43 -60.37 -10.79 -32.52
C VAL A 43 -58.87 -10.59 -32.79
N ILE A 44 -58.50 -10.09 -33.97
CA ILE A 44 -57.11 -9.77 -34.31
C ILE A 44 -56.59 -8.63 -33.43
N ALA A 45 -57.37 -7.56 -33.24
CA ALA A 45 -56.99 -6.43 -32.40
C ALA A 45 -56.82 -6.84 -30.93
N ILE A 46 -57.73 -7.67 -30.39
CA ILE A 46 -57.62 -8.22 -29.04
C ILE A 46 -56.38 -9.12 -28.93
N GLY A 47 -56.13 -9.99 -29.91
CA GLY A 47 -54.94 -10.85 -29.93
C GLY A 47 -53.64 -10.03 -29.91
N LEU A 48 -53.55 -8.99 -30.74
CA LEU A 48 -52.39 -8.08 -30.79
C LEU A 48 -52.23 -7.28 -29.50
N LEU A 49 -53.32 -6.77 -28.92
CA LEU A 49 -53.27 -6.03 -27.65
C LEU A 49 -52.85 -6.93 -26.48
N THR A 50 -53.33 -8.16 -26.45
CA THR A 50 -52.97 -9.14 -25.42
C THR A 50 -51.50 -9.54 -25.54
N PHE A 51 -51.03 -9.80 -26.76
CA PHE A 51 -49.63 -10.05 -27.04
C PHE A 51 -48.74 -8.85 -26.66
N THR A 52 -49.14 -7.63 -27.02
CA THR A 52 -48.39 -6.41 -26.69
C THR A 52 -48.33 -6.20 -25.17
N ARG A 53 -49.43 -6.45 -24.46
CA ARG A 53 -49.48 -6.36 -23.00
C ARG A 53 -48.55 -7.38 -22.35
N VAL A 54 -48.59 -8.63 -22.78
CA VAL A 54 -47.68 -9.68 -22.29
C VAL A 54 -46.22 -9.33 -22.61
N LEU A 55 -45.94 -8.77 -23.79
CA LEU A 55 -44.57 -8.43 -24.19
C LEU A 55 -44.03 -7.23 -23.41
N LEU A 56 -44.87 -6.25 -23.07
CA LEU A 56 -44.52 -5.14 -22.18
C LEU A 56 -44.34 -5.60 -20.73
N ASP A 57 -45.18 -6.51 -20.23
CA ASP A 57 -45.09 -7.07 -18.88
C ASP A 57 -43.86 -7.99 -18.73
N THR A 58 -43.47 -8.71 -19.79
CA THR A 58 -42.29 -9.62 -19.78
C THR A 58 -40.99 -8.93 -20.17
N ARG A 59 -41.03 -7.80 -20.87
CA ARG A 59 -39.85 -6.98 -21.21
C ARG A 59 -40.01 -5.55 -20.68
N PRO A 60 -39.91 -5.32 -19.35
CA PRO A 60 -39.78 -3.97 -18.83
C PRO A 60 -38.58 -3.28 -19.50
N ALA A 61 -38.67 -1.95 -19.65
CA ALA A 61 -37.66 -1.15 -20.34
C ALA A 61 -36.26 -1.52 -19.84
N LEU A 62 -35.28 -1.63 -20.75
CA LEU A 62 -33.86 -1.89 -20.44
C LEU A 62 -33.34 -0.99 -19.29
N HIS A 63 -33.94 0.19 -19.15
CA HIS A 63 -33.69 1.15 -18.08
C HIS A 63 -33.96 0.60 -16.66
N GLU A 64 -35.03 -0.18 -16.45
CA GLU A 64 -35.32 -0.82 -15.15
C GLU A 64 -34.48 -2.06 -14.89
N GLN A 65 -34.00 -2.74 -15.94
CA GLN A 65 -33.06 -3.86 -15.78
C GLN A 65 -31.67 -3.35 -15.39
N ASN A 66 -31.27 -2.20 -15.94
CA ASN A 66 -30.00 -1.57 -15.61
C ASN A 66 -30.03 -0.84 -14.25
N SER A 67 -31.19 -0.45 -13.72
CA SER A 67 -31.26 0.35 -12.49
C SER A 67 -30.77 -0.43 -11.25
N ALA A 68 -31.16 -1.70 -11.11
CA ALA A 68 -30.69 -2.57 -10.03
C ALA A 68 -29.18 -2.87 -10.16
N ALA A 69 -28.70 -3.15 -11.38
CA ALA A 69 -27.29 -3.37 -11.68
C ALA A 69 -26.44 -2.11 -11.38
N GLU A 70 -26.90 -0.91 -11.76
CA GLU A 70 -26.22 0.35 -11.46
C GLU A 70 -26.30 0.71 -9.97
N ALA A 71 -27.36 0.31 -9.26
CA ALA A 71 -27.46 0.46 -7.80
C ALA A 71 -26.39 -0.38 -7.08
N VAL A 72 -26.23 -1.68 -7.40
CA VAL A 72 -25.21 -2.53 -6.78
C VAL A 72 -23.78 -2.11 -7.17
N LYS A 73 -23.59 -1.62 -8.40
CA LYS A 73 -22.31 -1.05 -8.86
C LYS A 73 -21.93 0.21 -8.08
N SER A 74 -22.89 1.10 -7.83
CA SER A 74 -22.69 2.31 -7.01
C SER A 74 -22.39 1.93 -5.56
N GLY A 75 -23.13 0.97 -5.00
CA GLY A 75 -22.85 0.43 -3.66
C GLY A 75 -21.48 -0.22 -3.56
N THR A 76 -21.02 -0.91 -4.60
CA THR A 76 -19.68 -1.50 -4.64
C THR A 76 -18.59 -0.43 -4.66
N ARG A 77 -18.75 0.65 -5.43
CA ARG A 77 -17.80 1.79 -5.42
C ARG A 77 -17.70 2.44 -4.04
N MET A 78 -18.84 2.59 -3.37
CA MET A 78 -18.90 3.13 -2.00
C MET A 78 -18.21 2.18 -1.01
N ALA A 79 -18.49 0.88 -1.08
CA ALA A 79 -17.83 -0.13 -0.25
C ALA A 79 -16.31 -0.15 -0.45
N ILE A 80 -15.82 -0.01 -1.69
CA ILE A 80 -14.38 0.10 -2.00
C ILE A 80 -13.78 1.35 -1.34
N ALA A 81 -14.43 2.50 -1.46
CA ALA A 81 -13.96 3.75 -0.87
C ALA A 81 -13.89 3.65 0.67
N LEU A 82 -14.94 3.11 1.31
CA LEU A 82 -14.97 2.88 2.75
C LEU A 82 -13.87 1.92 3.20
N GLN A 83 -13.69 0.80 2.49
CA GLN A 83 -12.63 -0.15 2.82
C GLN A 83 -11.23 0.45 2.63
N ARG A 84 -11.01 1.24 1.58
CA ARG A 84 -9.75 1.96 1.35
C ARG A 84 -9.45 2.91 2.51
N ASP A 85 -10.44 3.69 2.92
CA ASP A 85 -10.27 4.69 3.98
C ASP A 85 -10.08 4.04 5.36
N PHE A 86 -10.74 2.89 5.58
CA PHE A 86 -10.58 2.04 6.76
C PHE A 86 -9.21 1.34 6.79
N GLY A 87 -8.65 0.99 5.63
CA GLY A 87 -7.34 0.34 5.50
C GLY A 87 -7.40 -1.19 5.62
N PRO A 88 -6.23 -1.86 5.78
CA PRO A 88 -6.12 -3.32 5.72
C PRO A 88 -6.28 -4.04 7.06
N SER A 89 -6.57 -3.32 8.15
CA SER A 89 -6.60 -3.87 9.52
C SER A 89 -7.72 -4.90 9.72
N SER A 90 -8.90 -4.65 9.14
CA SER A 90 -10.05 -5.55 9.11
C SER A 90 -11.02 -5.13 8.00
N CYS A 91 -12.19 -5.78 7.93
CA CYS A 91 -13.29 -5.29 7.10
C CYS A 91 -13.92 -4.04 7.70
N PHE A 92 -14.23 -3.03 6.87
CA PHE A 92 -14.82 -1.77 7.33
C PHE A 92 -16.13 -1.97 8.11
N ALA A 93 -16.92 -2.97 7.72
CA ALA A 93 -18.10 -3.46 8.43
C ALA A 93 -18.39 -4.90 8.00
N ALA A 94 -19.04 -5.68 8.86
CA ALA A 94 -19.55 -7.00 8.48
C ALA A 94 -20.70 -6.91 7.46
N SER A 95 -21.56 -5.90 7.62
CA SER A 95 -22.70 -5.61 6.77
C SER A 95 -23.06 -4.12 6.88
N THR A 96 -23.50 -3.48 5.79
CA THR A 96 -23.98 -2.09 5.79
C THR A 96 -25.03 -1.92 4.71
N ASN A 97 -26.14 -1.25 5.04
CA ASN A 97 -27.22 -0.96 4.11
C ASN A 97 -27.18 0.49 3.63
N TRP A 98 -27.47 0.70 2.35
CA TRP A 98 -27.66 2.03 1.75
C TRP A 98 -28.91 2.04 0.88
N SER A 99 -29.46 3.23 0.65
CA SER A 99 -30.49 3.44 -0.37
C SER A 99 -29.85 4.14 -1.56
N LEU A 100 -29.78 3.44 -2.71
CA LEU A 100 -29.17 3.94 -3.94
C LEU A 100 -30.13 3.70 -5.10
N ASN A 101 -30.41 4.74 -5.88
CA ASN A 101 -31.33 4.68 -7.03
C ASN A 101 -32.70 4.05 -6.72
N GLY A 102 -33.24 4.29 -5.51
CA GLY A 102 -34.53 3.72 -5.08
C GLY A 102 -34.48 2.26 -4.63
N TYR A 103 -33.30 1.61 -4.66
CA TYR A 103 -33.08 0.28 -4.13
C TYR A 103 -32.39 0.33 -2.77
N ASN A 104 -32.80 -0.56 -1.86
CA ASN A 104 -31.97 -0.87 -0.71
C ASN A 104 -30.89 -1.85 -1.16
N VAL A 105 -29.64 -1.50 -0.91
CA VAL A 105 -28.49 -2.35 -1.19
C VAL A 105 -27.79 -2.68 0.13
N ASN A 106 -27.41 -3.93 0.29
CA ASN A 106 -26.62 -4.40 1.41
C ASN A 106 -25.22 -4.76 0.91
N SER A 107 -24.20 -4.19 1.53
CA SER A 107 -22.80 -4.56 1.32
C SER A 107 -22.25 -5.35 2.48
N THR A 108 -21.61 -6.46 2.15
CA THR A 108 -20.85 -7.30 3.08
C THR A 108 -19.38 -7.25 2.73
N CYS A 109 -18.52 -7.37 3.74
CA CYS A 109 -17.08 -7.52 3.56
C CYS A 109 -16.60 -8.80 4.25
N ALA A 110 -15.81 -9.59 3.53
CA ALA A 110 -15.13 -10.76 4.05
C ALA A 110 -13.63 -10.70 3.76
N THR A 111 -12.80 -11.07 4.73
CA THR A 111 -11.35 -11.22 4.49
C THR A 111 -11.10 -12.48 3.67
N VAL A 112 -10.38 -12.34 2.56
CA VAL A 112 -9.93 -13.48 1.73
C VAL A 112 -8.56 -13.93 2.21
N THR A 113 -7.59 -13.00 2.24
CA THR A 113 -6.26 -13.23 2.78
C THR A 113 -5.74 -11.94 3.43
N SER A 114 -4.86 -12.09 4.42
CA SER A 114 -4.17 -10.98 5.08
C SER A 114 -2.68 -11.26 5.11
N TYR A 115 -1.89 -10.24 4.80
CA TYR A 115 -0.45 -10.26 4.91
C TYR A 115 -0.04 -9.31 6.03
N THR A 116 0.67 -9.84 7.02
CA THR A 116 1.17 -9.06 8.15
C THR A 116 2.65 -8.76 8.01
N ASN A 117 3.08 -7.56 8.39
CA ASN A 117 4.50 -7.26 8.56
C ASN A 117 4.93 -7.68 9.96
N GLY A 118 5.48 -8.88 10.11
CA GLY A 118 6.19 -9.25 11.34
C GLY A 118 5.44 -10.17 12.31
N ALA A 119 4.36 -10.83 11.89
CA ALA A 119 4.06 -12.13 12.51
C ALA A 119 5.30 -13.01 12.28
N SER A 120 5.90 -13.49 13.37
CA SER A 120 7.17 -14.25 13.35
C SER A 120 8.39 -13.43 12.90
N ARG A 121 8.56 -12.18 13.36
CA ARG A 121 9.85 -11.45 13.27
C ARG A 121 10.46 -11.25 14.66
N TYR A 122 11.79 -11.36 14.78
CA TYR A 122 12.49 -11.00 16.02
C TYR A 122 12.42 -9.48 16.28
N GLY A 123 12.13 -9.11 17.52
CA GLY A 123 12.11 -7.73 17.99
C GLY A 123 13.50 -7.11 17.95
N THR A 124 14.49 -7.81 18.49
CA THR A 124 15.88 -7.36 18.52
C THR A 124 16.82 -8.55 18.36
N ILE A 125 17.84 -8.42 17.52
CA ILE A 125 18.89 -9.39 17.34
C ILE A 125 20.24 -8.68 17.52
N THR A 126 21.09 -9.19 18.41
CA THR A 126 22.51 -8.80 18.46
C THR A 126 23.39 -9.82 17.74
N THR A 127 24.34 -9.34 16.95
CA THR A 127 25.17 -10.19 16.07
C THR A 127 26.56 -10.48 16.62
N LEU A 128 27.04 -9.75 17.64
CA LEU A 128 28.37 -10.00 18.22
C LEU A 128 28.50 -11.43 18.73
N ASN A 129 29.58 -12.10 18.36
CA ASN A 129 29.92 -13.46 18.80
C ASN A 129 30.20 -13.56 20.31
N SER A 130 30.61 -12.45 20.93
CA SER A 130 30.75 -12.32 22.39
C SER A 130 29.56 -11.58 23.00
N GLY A 131 28.37 -11.72 22.42
CA GLY A 131 27.17 -11.09 22.93
C GLY A 131 26.85 -11.57 24.34
N THR A 132 26.39 -10.65 25.16
CA THR A 132 25.90 -10.85 26.52
C THR A 132 24.65 -9.99 26.69
N SER A 133 23.90 -10.17 27.77
CA SER A 133 22.78 -9.28 28.09
C SER A 133 23.24 -7.82 28.25
N ALA A 134 24.50 -7.57 28.62
CA ALA A 134 25.06 -6.21 28.69
C ALA A 134 25.19 -5.53 27.32
N ASN A 135 25.19 -6.30 26.21
CA ASN A 135 25.13 -5.76 24.84
C ASN A 135 23.73 -5.28 24.45
N ILE A 136 22.74 -5.44 25.34
CA ILE A 136 21.38 -4.91 25.27
C ILE A 136 21.11 -4.16 26.57
N ALA A 137 21.43 -2.87 26.60
CA ALA A 137 20.99 -2.01 27.70
C ALA A 137 19.58 -1.49 27.40
N THR A 138 18.61 -1.78 28.28
CA THR A 138 17.28 -1.15 28.26
C THR A 138 17.15 -0.13 29.41
N PRO A 139 16.33 0.92 29.26
CA PRO A 139 16.14 1.89 30.32
C PRO A 139 15.47 1.25 31.55
N SER A 140 15.95 1.57 32.76
CA SER A 140 15.44 0.97 34.01
C SER A 140 13.97 1.30 34.31
N TRP A 141 13.46 2.41 33.78
CA TRP A 141 12.06 2.82 33.92
C TRP A 141 11.13 2.20 32.88
N ALA A 142 11.65 1.54 31.83
CA ALA A 142 10.87 1.06 30.69
C ALA A 142 10.11 -0.26 30.97
N GLY A 143 9.68 -0.50 32.21
CA GLY A 143 8.88 -1.66 32.61
C GLY A 143 7.64 -1.89 31.71
N ALA A 144 7.10 -3.11 31.74
CA ALA A 144 6.10 -3.66 30.82
C ALA A 144 5.13 -2.60 30.24
N VAL A 145 5.34 -2.27 28.97
CA VAL A 145 4.59 -1.22 28.27
C VAL A 145 3.21 -1.75 27.88
N ASN A 146 2.15 -0.95 28.06
CA ASN A 146 0.77 -1.31 27.70
C ASN A 146 0.49 -1.35 26.18
N SER A 147 1.51 -1.14 25.33
CA SER A 147 1.40 -1.37 23.89
C SER A 147 1.80 -2.81 23.60
N ALA A 148 0.92 -3.57 22.93
CA ALA A 148 1.20 -4.93 22.48
C ALA A 148 2.33 -4.94 21.42
N LEU A 149 3.57 -4.80 21.88
CA LEU A 149 4.78 -5.00 21.10
C LEU A 149 5.05 -6.50 21.10
N SER A 150 5.23 -7.06 19.91
CA SER A 150 5.60 -8.45 19.70
C SER A 150 7.11 -8.53 19.42
N GLY A 151 7.63 -9.75 19.38
CA GLY A 151 8.98 -10.03 18.92
C GLY A 151 9.92 -10.45 20.04
N ASN A 152 10.69 -11.48 19.73
CA ASN A 152 11.69 -12.06 20.62
C ASN A 152 12.97 -11.25 20.60
N ILE A 153 13.78 -11.41 21.65
CA ILE A 153 15.16 -10.91 21.67
C ILE A 153 16.09 -12.09 21.38
N LEU A 154 17.05 -11.90 20.48
CA LEU A 154 18.11 -12.85 20.20
C LEU A 154 19.46 -12.22 20.52
N ILE A 155 20.30 -12.97 21.23
CA ILE A 155 21.70 -12.61 21.47
C ILE A 155 22.57 -13.71 20.87
N ASN A 156 23.38 -13.36 19.87
CA ASN A 156 24.45 -14.25 19.41
C ASN A 156 25.53 -14.34 20.49
N THR A 157 25.95 -15.54 20.86
CA THR A 157 26.95 -15.76 21.93
C THR A 157 28.02 -16.79 21.55
N GLY A 158 28.05 -17.25 20.29
CA GLY A 158 29.02 -18.25 19.84
C GLY A 158 30.17 -17.66 19.02
N THR A 159 31.17 -18.49 18.73
CA THR A 159 32.40 -18.07 18.05
C THR A 159 32.22 -17.99 16.53
N ALA A 160 33.20 -17.44 15.81
CA ALA A 160 33.19 -17.39 14.34
C ALA A 160 33.02 -18.77 13.67
N SER A 161 33.52 -19.83 14.32
CA SER A 161 33.49 -21.21 13.82
C SER A 161 32.28 -22.00 14.32
N THR A 162 31.67 -21.60 15.43
CA THR A 162 30.49 -22.25 16.02
C THR A 162 29.56 -21.22 16.66
N PRO A 163 28.81 -20.43 15.87
CA PRO A 163 27.91 -19.44 16.46
C PRO A 163 26.71 -20.16 17.07
N LEU A 164 26.41 -19.83 18.33
CA LEU A 164 25.28 -20.31 19.10
C LEU A 164 24.44 -19.07 19.44
N SER A 165 23.15 -19.14 19.19
CA SER A 165 22.23 -18.05 19.53
C SER A 165 21.49 -18.41 20.81
N SER A 166 21.27 -17.42 21.67
CA SER A 166 20.33 -17.52 22.78
C SER A 166 19.13 -16.62 22.49
N SER A 167 17.93 -17.06 22.85
CA SER A 167 16.69 -16.31 22.60
C SER A 167 15.86 -16.13 23.87
N LEU A 168 15.19 -14.99 23.93
CA LEU A 168 14.16 -14.64 24.90
C LEU A 168 12.82 -14.54 24.17
N LEU A 169 11.82 -15.31 24.61
CA LEU A 169 10.43 -15.11 24.22
C LEU A 169 9.86 -13.97 25.07
N ASN A 170 9.34 -12.92 24.43
CA ASN A 170 8.72 -11.80 25.13
C ASN A 170 7.31 -12.19 25.65
N GLU A 171 7.29 -13.06 26.66
CA GLU A 171 6.12 -13.39 27.47
C GLU A 171 6.35 -13.07 28.96
N GLY A 172 7.27 -12.15 29.27
CA GLY A 172 7.65 -11.83 30.65
C GLY A 172 8.53 -12.90 31.34
N SER A 173 9.02 -13.88 30.58
CA SER A 173 10.03 -14.83 31.05
C SER A 173 11.42 -14.19 31.00
N ASN A 174 12.19 -14.34 32.08
CA ASN A 174 13.63 -13.99 32.13
C ASN A 174 14.53 -15.18 31.73
N GLN A 175 13.94 -16.27 31.23
CA GLN A 175 14.67 -17.49 30.89
C GLN A 175 15.14 -17.46 29.44
N TRP A 176 16.44 -17.59 29.25
CA TRP A 176 17.07 -17.67 27.94
C TRP A 176 17.08 -19.11 27.46
N THR A 177 16.55 -19.35 26.27
CA THR A 177 16.64 -20.67 25.62
C THR A 177 17.72 -20.63 24.55
N SER A 178 18.69 -21.54 24.65
CA SER A 178 19.70 -21.72 23.61
C SER A 178 19.06 -22.36 22.38
N ILE A 179 19.39 -21.82 21.20
CA ILE A 179 18.95 -22.33 19.91
C ILE A 179 20.16 -22.59 19.02
N ALA A 180 20.20 -23.76 18.39
CA ALA A 180 21.30 -24.20 17.53
C ALA A 180 21.21 -23.61 16.11
N ASN A 181 20.84 -22.33 16.00
CA ASN A 181 20.71 -21.61 14.73
C ASN A 181 21.63 -20.39 14.70
N GLN A 182 22.08 -20.06 13.50
CA GLN A 182 22.82 -18.84 13.23
C GLN A 182 21.88 -17.64 13.28
N TRP A 183 22.33 -16.49 13.80
CA TRP A 183 21.45 -15.32 13.93
C TRP A 183 20.87 -14.87 12.58
N TRP A 184 21.63 -15.01 11.49
CA TRP A 184 21.18 -14.63 10.15
C TRP A 184 20.15 -15.59 9.56
N GLN A 185 20.01 -16.80 10.10
CA GLN A 185 18.93 -17.73 9.75
C GLN A 185 17.61 -17.39 10.47
N LEU A 186 17.62 -16.34 11.31
CA LEU A 186 16.48 -15.87 12.09
C LEU A 186 16.22 -14.37 11.85
N ALA A 187 17.04 -13.73 11.01
CA ALA A 187 16.91 -12.34 10.67
C ALA A 187 16.00 -12.16 9.45
N GLY A 188 15.16 -11.12 9.48
CA GLY A 188 14.23 -10.79 8.39
C GLY A 188 12.82 -11.32 8.62
N ASP A 189 12.14 -11.71 7.55
CA ASP A 189 10.73 -12.11 7.59
C ASP A 189 10.54 -13.61 7.56
N ASN A 190 9.60 -14.13 8.35
CA ASN A 190 9.19 -15.53 8.33
C ASN A 190 7.70 -15.66 8.00
N PRO A 191 7.29 -15.37 6.75
CA PRO A 191 5.88 -15.32 6.37
C PRO A 191 5.19 -16.69 6.43
N THR A 192 5.94 -17.79 6.34
CA THR A 192 5.41 -19.17 6.38
C THR A 192 5.46 -19.78 7.78
N GLY A 193 6.07 -19.11 8.75
CA GLY A 193 6.37 -19.65 10.08
C GLY A 193 7.53 -20.64 10.13
N THR A 194 8.04 -21.10 8.98
CA THR A 194 9.06 -22.15 8.89
C THR A 194 10.40 -21.68 8.36
N VAL A 195 10.44 -20.66 7.50
CA VAL A 195 11.66 -20.21 6.82
C VAL A 195 11.81 -18.71 6.95
N TRP A 196 12.96 -18.31 7.48
CA TRP A 196 13.35 -16.90 7.55
C TRP A 196 14.02 -16.47 6.26
N ASN A 197 13.55 -15.34 5.74
CA ASN A 197 14.11 -14.69 4.57
C ASN A 197 15.06 -13.59 5.05
N TYR A 198 16.37 -13.85 4.93
CA TYR A 198 17.38 -12.83 5.15
C TYR A 198 17.09 -11.65 4.21
N PRO A 199 16.97 -10.42 4.72
CA PRO A 199 16.51 -9.32 3.89
C PRO A 199 17.54 -9.04 2.80
N GLN A 200 17.07 -8.81 1.58
CA GLN A 200 17.92 -8.52 0.42
C GLN A 200 18.17 -7.01 0.29
N LEU A 201 18.98 -6.60 -0.67
CA LEU A 201 19.14 -5.21 -1.07
C LEU A 201 18.32 -4.90 -2.32
N PRO A 202 17.83 -3.66 -2.49
CA PRO A 202 17.33 -3.22 -3.78
C PRO A 202 18.49 -2.97 -4.76
N GLN A 203 18.18 -2.73 -6.03
CA GLN A 203 19.16 -2.19 -6.98
C GLN A 203 19.74 -0.86 -6.49
N ILE A 204 21.01 -0.63 -6.81
CA ILE A 204 21.68 0.63 -6.48
C ILE A 204 21.00 1.81 -7.21
N PRO A 205 20.75 2.95 -6.57
CA PRO A 205 20.17 4.12 -7.23
C PRO A 205 21.06 4.64 -8.36
N SER A 206 20.46 5.18 -9.44
CA SER A 206 21.21 5.56 -10.64
C SER A 206 21.91 6.90 -10.45
N PHE A 207 21.22 7.89 -9.88
CA PHE A 207 21.70 9.27 -9.90
C PHE A 207 22.44 9.67 -8.63
N GLU A 208 23.55 10.39 -8.80
CA GLU A 208 24.25 11.04 -7.70
C GLU A 208 23.51 12.30 -7.21
N ARG A 209 23.58 12.56 -5.91
CA ARG A 209 22.87 13.64 -5.21
C ARG A 209 23.84 14.41 -4.31
N PRO A 210 24.00 15.73 -4.53
CA PRO A 210 24.91 16.54 -3.74
C PRO A 210 24.35 16.95 -2.37
N GLY A 211 23.02 16.92 -2.19
CA GLY A 211 22.32 17.37 -0.99
C GLY A 211 20.87 17.71 -1.31
N SER A 212 20.32 18.74 -0.68
CA SER A 212 19.00 19.29 -1.05
C SER A 212 19.03 19.79 -2.48
N GLN A 213 17.98 19.51 -3.25
CA GLN A 213 17.90 19.91 -4.66
C GLN A 213 16.71 20.83 -4.95
N ALA A 214 15.71 20.84 -4.06
CA ALA A 214 14.54 21.69 -4.21
C ALA A 214 14.04 22.18 -2.86
N MET A 215 13.15 23.16 -2.92
CA MET A 215 12.51 23.74 -1.74
C MET A 215 11.05 24.04 -2.03
N ILE A 216 10.19 23.80 -1.04
CA ILE A 216 8.78 24.22 -1.05
C ILE A 216 8.53 25.01 0.23
N GLY A 217 8.28 26.31 0.11
CA GLY A 217 8.23 27.20 1.27
C GLY A 217 9.56 27.15 2.03
N SER A 218 9.53 26.73 3.30
CA SER A 218 10.72 26.50 4.14
C SER A 218 11.25 25.05 4.13
N CYS A 219 10.56 24.14 3.44
CA CYS A 219 10.86 22.71 3.42
C CYS A 219 11.97 22.42 2.41
N SER A 220 13.13 21.96 2.89
CA SER A 220 14.23 21.48 2.04
C SER A 220 13.96 20.05 1.56
N LEU A 221 14.07 19.83 0.25
CA LEU A 221 13.72 18.56 -0.39
C LEU A 221 14.95 17.79 -0.85
N TYR A 222 15.00 16.52 -0.44
CA TYR A 222 16.02 15.55 -0.80
C TYR A 222 15.37 14.44 -1.62
N PHE A 223 16.07 13.98 -2.65
CA PHE A 223 15.54 12.97 -3.58
C PHE A 223 16.35 11.68 -3.51
N PRO A 224 15.71 10.52 -3.75
CA PRO A 224 16.40 9.25 -3.87
C PRO A 224 17.59 9.31 -4.84
N GLY A 225 18.63 8.55 -4.51
CA GLY A 225 19.90 8.58 -5.23
C GLY A 225 21.10 8.23 -4.36
N ARG A 226 22.30 8.48 -4.91
CA ARG A 226 23.60 8.19 -4.32
C ARG A 226 24.23 9.45 -3.73
N TYR A 227 24.52 9.45 -2.46
CA TYR A 227 25.11 10.53 -1.69
C TYR A 227 26.54 10.12 -1.35
N LEU A 228 27.46 10.49 -2.24
CA LEU A 228 28.84 10.00 -2.25
C LEU A 228 29.80 10.96 -1.52
N GLY A 229 31.03 10.49 -1.32
CA GLY A 229 32.13 11.26 -0.72
C GLY A 229 32.33 10.95 0.77
N THR A 230 33.11 11.80 1.44
CA THR A 230 33.46 11.65 2.87
C THR A 230 32.96 12.80 3.74
N THR A 231 32.66 13.96 3.15
CA THR A 231 32.10 15.11 3.85
C THR A 231 30.65 14.84 4.25
N ALA A 232 30.32 15.00 5.53
CA ALA A 232 28.99 14.72 6.03
C ALA A 232 27.90 15.60 5.37
N LEU A 233 26.74 15.01 5.08
CA LEU A 233 25.52 15.75 4.82
C LEU A 233 24.92 16.20 6.15
N THR A 234 25.09 17.48 6.47
CA THR A 234 24.61 18.05 7.73
C THR A 234 23.30 18.81 7.53
N LEU A 235 22.25 18.39 8.24
CA LEU A 235 20.96 19.06 8.33
C LEU A 235 20.92 19.83 9.65
N ASN A 236 21.09 21.15 9.60
CA ASN A 236 21.14 22.00 10.79
C ASN A 236 19.90 22.89 10.87
N GLY A 237 19.01 22.61 11.84
CA GLY A 237 17.73 23.30 11.99
C GLY A 237 16.79 23.14 10.78
N GLY A 238 15.64 23.81 10.82
CA GLY A 238 14.67 23.83 9.72
C GLY A 238 13.88 22.54 9.50
N THR A 239 13.08 22.51 8.44
CA THR A 239 12.25 21.35 8.05
C THR A 239 12.80 20.71 6.77
N HIS A 240 12.93 19.39 6.79
CA HIS A 240 13.52 18.61 5.70
C HIS A 240 12.61 17.43 5.35
N TYR A 241 12.44 17.22 4.06
CA TYR A 241 11.68 16.08 3.54
C TYR A 241 12.53 15.31 2.55
N PHE A 242 12.77 14.03 2.86
CA PHE A 242 13.36 13.07 1.94
C PHE A 242 12.20 12.36 1.25
N ALA A 243 12.01 12.57 -0.05
CA ALA A 243 10.93 11.92 -0.80
C ALA A 243 11.04 10.38 -0.79
N SER A 244 9.94 9.66 -0.98
CA SER A 244 9.94 8.19 -0.89
C SER A 244 10.90 7.54 -1.88
N GLY A 245 11.71 6.59 -1.44
CA GLY A 245 12.67 5.91 -2.31
C GLY A 245 13.91 5.38 -1.60
N ILE A 246 14.95 5.09 -2.38
CA ILE A 246 16.20 4.50 -1.92
C ILE A 246 17.30 5.57 -1.87
N TYR A 247 17.96 5.67 -0.73
CA TYR A 247 19.04 6.60 -0.49
C TYR A 247 20.30 5.82 -0.17
N TYR A 248 21.28 5.85 -1.08
CA TYR A 248 22.57 5.20 -0.85
C TYR A 248 23.59 6.23 -0.40
N PHE A 249 24.15 6.07 0.79
CA PHE A 249 25.16 6.96 1.37
C PHE A 249 26.51 6.26 1.51
N GLU A 250 27.56 6.96 1.10
CA GLU A 250 28.96 6.63 1.44
C GLU A 250 29.57 7.65 2.41
N ARG A 251 28.99 8.85 2.48
CA ARG A 251 29.31 9.88 3.48
C ARG A 251 28.39 9.80 4.70
N PRO A 252 28.81 10.31 5.86
CA PRO A 252 27.95 10.45 7.02
C PRO A 252 26.74 11.36 6.76
N ILE A 253 25.64 11.12 7.46
CA ILE A 253 24.49 12.02 7.58
C ILE A 253 24.32 12.43 9.04
N VAL A 254 24.28 13.75 9.27
CA VAL A 254 24.20 14.34 10.60
C VAL A 254 23.00 15.27 10.67
N ILE A 255 22.08 14.99 11.58
CA ILE A 255 20.85 15.76 11.80
C ILE A 255 20.98 16.45 13.17
N THR A 256 21.00 17.77 13.17
CA THR A 256 21.34 18.58 14.36
C THR A 256 20.59 19.91 14.40
N GLY A 257 20.76 20.66 15.50
CA GLY A 257 20.25 22.02 15.66
C GLY A 257 18.72 22.11 15.65
N GLY A 258 18.02 21.07 16.12
CA GLY A 258 16.55 21.04 16.13
C GLY A 258 15.92 20.81 14.76
N ALA A 259 16.67 20.26 13.79
CA ALA A 259 16.13 19.91 12.48
C ALA A 259 14.95 18.93 12.61
N GLN A 260 13.93 19.12 11.79
CA GLN A 260 12.77 18.24 11.70
C GLN A 260 12.80 17.53 10.35
N VAL A 261 13.05 16.23 10.36
CA VAL A 261 13.30 15.43 9.17
C VAL A 261 12.28 14.29 9.08
N VAL A 262 11.61 14.21 7.93
CA VAL A 262 10.74 13.09 7.60
C VAL A 262 11.27 12.38 6.37
N PHE A 263 11.41 11.06 6.50
CA PHE A 263 11.87 10.18 5.43
C PHE A 263 10.71 9.39 4.82
N GLY A 264 10.42 9.73 3.57
CA GLY A 264 9.34 9.20 2.73
C GLY A 264 7.95 9.65 3.15
N GLU A 265 6.98 9.42 2.28
CA GLU A 265 5.56 9.60 2.57
C GLU A 265 5.01 8.41 3.35
N GLY A 266 4.11 8.63 4.31
CA GLY A 266 3.53 7.54 5.11
C GLY A 266 2.76 8.01 6.34
N SER A 267 2.83 7.25 7.42
CA SER A 267 2.17 7.50 8.71
C SER A 267 2.59 8.83 9.35
N TYR A 268 3.86 9.20 9.20
CA TYR A 268 4.40 10.48 9.64
C TYR A 268 4.28 11.53 8.53
N ALA A 269 3.52 12.59 8.79
CA ALA A 269 3.42 13.72 7.89
C ALA A 269 4.73 14.55 7.88
N GLY A 270 5.24 14.80 6.66
CA GLY A 270 6.37 15.69 6.40
C GLY A 270 5.95 17.13 6.13
N CYS A 271 6.94 17.99 5.85
CA CYS A 271 6.70 19.36 5.38
C CYS A 271 6.31 19.44 3.88
N ALA A 272 6.38 18.31 3.18
CA ALA A 272 5.91 18.09 1.82
C ALA A 272 5.40 16.64 1.69
N VAL A 273 4.77 16.34 0.55
CA VAL A 273 4.42 14.98 0.10
C VAL A 273 5.14 14.66 -1.21
N ASP A 274 5.18 13.39 -1.62
CA ASP A 274 5.98 12.96 -2.79
C ASP A 274 5.55 13.66 -4.08
N ALA A 275 4.24 13.82 -4.28
CA ALA A 275 3.71 14.53 -5.44
C ALA A 275 4.19 15.98 -5.48
N GLN A 276 4.15 16.69 -4.35
CA GLN A 276 4.65 18.05 -4.26
C GLN A 276 6.16 18.11 -4.53
N ALA A 277 6.92 17.19 -3.96
CA ALA A 277 8.36 17.13 -4.18
C ALA A 277 8.71 16.87 -5.66
N ALA A 278 7.98 15.97 -6.34
CA ALA A 278 8.16 15.68 -7.76
C ALA A 278 7.90 16.89 -8.67
N TYR A 279 6.93 17.74 -8.31
CA TYR A 279 6.54 18.94 -9.06
C TYR A 279 7.18 20.24 -8.55
N ALA A 280 8.12 20.17 -7.61
CA ALA A 280 8.85 21.36 -7.17
C ALA A 280 9.62 21.96 -8.35
N SER A 281 9.69 23.29 -8.44
CA SER A 281 10.23 23.99 -9.63
C SER A 281 11.66 23.62 -9.98
N THR A 282 12.48 23.27 -8.98
CA THR A 282 13.88 22.84 -9.16
C THR A 282 14.08 21.35 -8.90
N ALA A 283 12.99 20.56 -8.84
CA ALA A 283 13.10 19.11 -8.70
C ALA A 283 13.94 18.53 -9.85
N PRO A 284 14.81 17.54 -9.59
CA PRO A 284 15.55 16.86 -10.65
C PRO A 284 14.57 16.18 -11.60
N LYS A 285 14.83 16.27 -12.91
CA LYS A 285 14.00 15.63 -13.95
C LYS A 285 13.82 14.12 -13.71
N SER A 286 14.88 13.46 -13.26
CA SER A 286 14.84 12.07 -12.82
C SER A 286 14.97 12.04 -11.31
N HIS A 287 13.84 12.05 -10.61
CA HIS A 287 13.78 12.14 -9.15
C HIS A 287 13.90 10.79 -8.42
N GLU A 288 13.72 9.65 -9.10
CA GLU A 288 13.79 8.28 -8.52
C GLU A 288 12.86 8.02 -7.32
N ILE A 289 11.88 8.90 -7.10
CA ILE A 289 10.76 8.66 -6.18
C ILE A 289 10.06 7.36 -6.54
N THR A 290 10.03 6.41 -5.60
CA THR A 290 9.52 5.05 -5.83
C THR A 290 8.88 4.46 -4.57
N GLY A 291 7.70 3.88 -4.73
CA GLY A 291 6.93 3.33 -3.63
C GLY A 291 6.54 4.41 -2.62
N LYS A 292 6.31 4.03 -1.36
CA LYS A 292 6.10 4.94 -0.23
C LYS A 292 7.08 4.64 0.89
N GLY A 293 7.39 5.63 1.71
CA GLY A 293 8.44 5.54 2.72
C GLY A 293 9.84 5.53 2.09
N ALA A 294 10.86 5.45 2.91
CA ALA A 294 12.24 5.50 2.44
C ALA A 294 13.08 4.34 2.97
N THR A 295 14.22 4.13 2.32
CA THR A 295 15.27 3.22 2.77
C THR A 295 16.61 3.92 2.67
N LEU A 296 17.32 3.99 3.78
CA LEU A 296 18.68 4.50 3.89
C LEU A 296 19.67 3.32 3.87
N LEU A 297 20.50 3.26 2.84
CA LEU A 297 21.56 2.28 2.66
C LEU A 297 22.91 2.93 2.98
N LEU A 298 23.65 2.35 3.91
CA LEU A 298 24.92 2.87 4.44
C LEU A 298 26.08 1.98 3.96
N GLY A 299 26.85 2.46 2.98
CA GLY A 299 28.10 1.85 2.54
C GLY A 299 29.31 2.61 3.05
N ASN A 300 30.51 2.08 2.78
CA ASN A 300 31.78 2.70 3.20
C ASN A 300 31.75 3.13 4.69
N GLY A 301 32.24 4.33 5.03
CA GLY A 301 32.21 4.88 6.39
C GLY A 301 30.93 5.63 6.76
N ALA A 302 29.82 5.45 6.02
CA ALA A 302 28.59 6.20 6.27
C ALA A 302 27.98 5.86 7.63
N THR A 303 27.68 6.89 8.41
CA THR A 303 26.98 6.79 9.70
C THR A 303 25.74 7.68 9.69
N PHE A 304 24.80 7.38 10.59
CA PHE A 304 23.58 8.16 10.80
C PHE A 304 23.55 8.72 12.22
N THR A 305 23.73 10.03 12.33
CA THR A 305 23.79 10.72 13.60
C THR A 305 22.60 11.67 13.75
N VAL A 306 21.91 11.58 14.88
CA VAL A 306 20.80 12.47 15.25
C VAL A 306 21.11 13.10 16.60
N GLN A 307 21.14 14.43 16.64
CA GLN A 307 21.46 15.21 17.84
C GLN A 307 20.37 16.24 18.06
N GLU A 308 19.61 16.10 19.14
CA GLU A 308 18.66 17.11 19.62
C GLU A 308 17.70 17.57 18.52
N SER A 309 17.24 16.60 17.72
CA SER A 309 16.50 16.82 16.47
C SER A 309 15.36 15.80 16.34
N SER A 310 14.39 16.07 15.46
CA SER A 310 13.28 15.17 15.16
C SER A 310 13.54 14.43 13.86
N VAL A 311 13.58 13.11 13.93
CA VAL A 311 13.71 12.20 12.79
C VAL A 311 12.56 11.21 12.85
N ARG A 312 11.81 11.15 11.75
CA ARG A 312 10.69 10.24 11.58
C ARG A 312 10.81 9.51 10.26
N PHE A 313 10.85 8.18 10.32
CA PHE A 313 11.09 7.30 9.18
C PHE A 313 9.82 6.51 8.87
N ASN A 314 9.20 6.82 7.74
CA ASN A 314 8.07 6.05 7.26
C ASN A 314 8.56 4.69 6.73
N ARG A 315 7.84 3.63 7.10
CA ARG A 315 8.13 2.27 6.65
C ARG A 315 8.07 2.22 5.12
N ARG A 316 9.06 1.57 4.52
CA ARG A 316 9.09 1.36 3.08
C ARG A 316 8.02 0.37 2.62
N VAL A 317 7.19 0.81 1.68
CA VAL A 317 6.36 0.01 0.78
C VAL A 317 6.96 0.16 -0.61
N SER A 318 7.46 -0.94 -1.15
CA SER A 318 8.24 -0.98 -2.38
C SER A 318 7.36 -1.26 -3.61
N THR A 319 7.96 -1.06 -4.78
CA THR A 319 7.40 -1.49 -6.06
C THR A 319 8.07 -2.80 -6.49
N SER A 320 7.59 -3.42 -7.57
CA SER A 320 8.21 -4.64 -8.13
C SER A 320 9.71 -4.48 -8.39
N THR A 321 10.15 -3.30 -8.82
CA THR A 321 11.55 -3.01 -9.17
C THR A 321 12.43 -2.72 -7.95
N THR A 322 11.83 -2.44 -6.79
CA THR A 322 12.55 -2.06 -5.56
C THR A 322 12.25 -2.98 -4.38
N ARG A 323 11.73 -4.19 -4.63
CA ARG A 323 11.30 -5.15 -3.59
C ARG A 323 12.33 -5.46 -2.53
N GLY A 324 13.62 -5.41 -2.87
CA GLY A 324 14.71 -5.63 -1.89
C GLY A 324 14.74 -4.59 -0.76
N SER A 325 14.02 -3.48 -0.89
CA SER A 325 13.90 -2.45 0.14
C SER A 325 12.64 -2.56 1.02
N GLU A 326 11.74 -3.51 0.71
CA GLU A 326 10.44 -3.64 1.39
C GLU A 326 10.60 -3.75 2.92
N GLY A 327 9.93 -2.86 3.64
CA GLY A 327 9.93 -2.87 5.10
C GLY A 327 11.25 -2.53 5.79
N VAL A 328 12.33 -2.22 5.06
CA VAL A 328 13.63 -1.82 5.61
C VAL A 328 13.78 -0.30 5.55
N SER A 329 14.02 0.33 6.69
CA SER A 329 14.21 1.78 6.79
C SER A 329 15.68 2.17 6.78
N ILE A 330 16.54 1.46 7.54
CA ILE A 330 17.97 1.77 7.61
C ILE A 330 18.75 0.47 7.52
N ARG A 331 19.77 0.42 6.68
CA ARG A 331 20.57 -0.78 6.46
C ARG A 331 22.01 -0.47 6.12
N THR A 332 22.95 -1.25 6.65
CA THR A 332 24.34 -1.25 6.16
C THR A 332 24.53 -2.22 5.00
N ILE A 333 25.47 -1.89 4.13
CA ILE A 333 25.90 -2.74 3.01
C ILE A 333 26.99 -3.71 3.49
N ASN A 334 26.84 -5.01 3.22
CA ASN A 334 27.74 -6.05 3.69
C ASN A 334 28.17 -6.98 2.55
N PHE A 335 29.48 -7.10 2.31
CA PHE A 335 30.04 -8.01 1.31
C PHE A 335 30.41 -9.37 1.90
N GLY A 336 29.96 -9.64 3.13
CA GLY A 336 30.33 -10.80 3.92
C GLY A 336 31.48 -10.49 4.86
N GLN A 337 31.37 -10.98 6.09
CA GLN A 337 32.38 -10.84 7.11
C GLN A 337 32.32 -12.07 8.01
N SER A 338 33.43 -12.78 8.15
CA SER A 338 33.53 -13.86 9.15
C SER A 338 34.81 -13.67 9.93
N ASN A 339 34.69 -13.23 11.17
CA ASN A 339 35.82 -13.08 12.08
C ASN A 339 35.40 -13.41 13.52
N THR A 340 36.35 -13.35 14.45
CA THR A 340 36.11 -13.69 15.86
C THR A 340 35.03 -12.84 16.52
N SER A 341 34.77 -11.61 16.03
CA SER A 341 33.76 -10.70 16.59
C SER A 341 32.36 -10.89 16.03
N VAL A 342 32.20 -11.24 14.76
CA VAL A 342 30.90 -11.40 14.11
C VAL A 342 31.01 -12.29 12.87
N VAL A 343 29.91 -12.99 12.56
CA VAL A 343 29.71 -13.61 11.25
C VAL A 343 28.48 -12.97 10.59
N ILE A 344 28.68 -12.42 9.39
CA ILE A 344 27.69 -11.70 8.59
C ILE A 344 27.75 -12.27 7.17
N PRO A 345 26.64 -12.81 6.63
CA PRO A 345 26.57 -13.22 5.24
C PRO A 345 26.81 -12.06 4.27
N ALA A 346 27.24 -12.38 3.05
CA ALA A 346 27.25 -11.40 1.98
C ALA A 346 25.83 -11.07 1.53
N ASP A 347 25.57 -9.79 1.27
CA ASP A 347 24.28 -9.35 0.77
C ASP A 347 24.01 -9.88 -0.64
N THR A 348 22.73 -10.03 -0.95
CA THR A 348 22.23 -10.26 -2.31
C THR A 348 21.33 -9.12 -2.74
N VAL A 349 21.36 -8.78 -4.02
CA VAL A 349 20.51 -7.75 -4.63
C VAL A 349 19.34 -8.44 -5.31
N LEU A 350 18.12 -8.04 -4.97
CA LEU A 350 16.90 -8.48 -5.64
C LEU A 350 16.67 -7.61 -6.88
N LEU A 351 16.60 -8.27 -8.04
CA LEU A 351 16.40 -7.66 -9.33
C LEU A 351 14.90 -7.51 -9.65
N PRO A 352 14.52 -6.59 -10.58
CA PRO A 352 13.13 -6.36 -10.96
C PRO A 352 12.38 -7.59 -11.50
N ASP A 353 13.09 -8.56 -12.05
CA ASP A 353 12.53 -9.82 -12.55
C ASP A 353 12.26 -10.85 -11.42
N GLY A 354 12.57 -10.49 -10.17
CA GLY A 354 12.41 -11.36 -9.00
C GLY A 354 13.60 -12.29 -8.73
N THR A 355 14.63 -12.27 -9.58
CA THR A 355 15.87 -13.03 -9.36
C THR A 355 16.81 -12.28 -8.42
N SER A 356 17.78 -12.97 -7.83
CA SER A 356 18.79 -12.36 -6.97
C SER A 356 20.21 -12.57 -7.50
N THR A 357 21.07 -11.58 -7.28
CA THR A 357 22.50 -11.65 -7.61
C THR A 357 23.34 -11.37 -6.37
N PRO A 358 24.51 -11.99 -6.20
CA PRO A 358 25.47 -11.60 -5.18
C PRO A 358 25.84 -10.11 -5.32
N ILE A 359 25.95 -9.40 -4.18
CA ILE A 359 26.25 -7.96 -4.19
C ILE A 359 27.58 -7.63 -4.89
N ALA A 360 28.59 -8.46 -4.70
CA ALA A 360 29.92 -8.27 -5.29
C ALA A 360 29.93 -8.34 -6.83
N SER A 361 28.92 -8.98 -7.43
CA SER A 361 28.75 -9.09 -8.88
C SER A 361 27.73 -8.09 -9.44
N HIS A 362 27.06 -7.31 -8.58
CA HIS A 362 26.05 -6.36 -9.01
C HIS A 362 26.66 -5.01 -9.40
N SER A 363 26.29 -4.52 -10.57
CA SER A 363 26.54 -3.15 -11.01
C SER A 363 25.44 -2.69 -11.95
N ILE A 364 25.30 -1.38 -12.10
CA ILE A 364 24.43 -0.78 -13.13
C ILE A 364 25.22 0.24 -13.94
N ILE A 365 24.74 0.53 -15.16
CA ILE A 365 25.20 1.66 -15.96
C ILE A 365 24.12 2.74 -15.85
N PRO A 366 24.31 3.81 -15.05
CA PRO A 366 23.22 4.73 -14.70
C PRO A 366 22.62 5.50 -15.88
N VAL A 367 23.48 5.86 -16.83
CA VAL A 367 23.12 6.53 -18.09
C VAL A 367 24.02 5.98 -19.18
N ALA A 368 23.55 6.02 -20.43
CA ALA A 368 24.33 5.53 -21.57
C ALA A 368 25.74 6.14 -21.57
N ASN A 369 26.76 5.29 -21.75
CA ASN A 369 28.20 5.64 -21.73
C ASN A 369 28.75 6.09 -20.36
N ALA A 370 28.02 5.97 -19.25
CA ALA A 370 28.57 6.14 -17.91
C ALA A 370 29.39 4.92 -17.47
N THR A 371 30.29 5.16 -16.53
CA THR A 371 30.97 4.09 -15.80
C THR A 371 29.97 3.25 -15.02
N ALA A 372 30.19 1.94 -14.99
CA ALA A 372 29.40 1.06 -14.14
C ALA A 372 29.58 1.45 -12.67
N VAL A 373 28.49 1.40 -11.91
CA VAL A 373 28.47 1.75 -10.49
C VAL A 373 28.03 0.54 -9.69
N SER A 374 28.70 0.32 -8.56
CA SER A 374 28.48 -0.79 -7.65
C SER A 374 28.34 -0.29 -6.22
N TYR A 375 27.78 -1.12 -5.35
CA TYR A 375 27.81 -0.86 -3.92
C TYR A 375 29.25 -0.93 -3.37
N VAL A 376 29.49 -0.21 -2.29
CA VAL A 376 30.70 -0.30 -1.47
C VAL A 376 30.33 -0.87 -0.10
N SER A 377 31.04 -1.92 0.33
CA SER A 377 30.86 -2.51 1.65
C SER A 377 31.05 -1.47 2.76
N SER A 378 30.25 -1.54 3.82
CA SER A 378 30.49 -0.75 5.01
C SER A 378 31.83 -1.11 5.65
N THR A 379 32.57 -0.09 6.09
CA THR A 379 33.87 -0.19 6.77
C THR A 379 33.74 -0.05 8.29
N LEU A 380 32.51 0.07 8.80
CA LEU A 380 32.24 0.22 10.22
C LEU A 380 32.66 -1.03 10.99
N THR A 381 33.20 -0.82 12.19
CA THR A 381 33.70 -1.92 13.03
C THR A 381 32.63 -2.38 14.01
N PRO A 382 32.21 -3.67 13.99
CA PRO A 382 31.09 -4.16 14.80
C PRO A 382 31.22 -3.92 16.31
N SER A 383 32.43 -4.02 16.85
CA SER A 383 32.69 -3.95 18.28
C SER A 383 32.93 -2.54 18.81
N THR A 384 33.31 -1.57 17.96
CA THR A 384 33.79 -0.25 18.40
C THR A 384 33.03 0.93 17.81
N THR A 385 32.41 0.80 16.65
CA THR A 385 31.71 1.91 15.98
C THR A 385 30.22 1.93 16.31
N TRP A 386 29.63 3.14 16.30
CA TRP A 386 28.19 3.36 16.32
C TRP A 386 27.77 3.87 14.95
N GLY A 387 27.22 2.98 14.12
CA GLY A 387 26.73 3.36 12.79
C GLY A 387 25.46 4.18 12.88
N ILE A 388 24.68 4.02 13.96
CA ILE A 388 23.54 4.86 14.30
C ILE A 388 23.77 5.41 15.71
N ASP A 389 23.87 6.75 15.84
CA ASP A 389 24.06 7.44 17.11
C ASP A 389 22.97 8.51 17.30
N VAL A 390 22.11 8.29 18.27
CA VAL A 390 20.95 9.14 18.58
C VAL A 390 21.13 9.76 19.96
N ARG A 391 21.12 11.09 20.03
CA ARG A 391 21.27 11.85 21.28
C ARG A 391 20.07 12.78 21.44
N LEU A 392 19.18 12.44 22.35
CA LEU A 392 17.90 13.13 22.54
C LEU A 392 17.93 14.08 23.75
N ASN A 393 18.89 14.99 23.79
CA ASN A 393 19.04 15.95 24.91
C ASN A 393 18.34 17.30 24.65
N GLY A 394 17.44 17.36 23.67
CA GLY A 394 16.73 18.58 23.32
C GLY A 394 15.70 19.00 24.38
N ALA A 395 15.34 20.29 24.39
CA ALA A 395 14.44 20.85 25.38
C ALA A 395 12.95 20.54 25.13
N THR A 396 12.56 20.20 23.90
CA THR A 396 11.15 19.94 23.53
C THR A 396 11.00 18.60 22.84
N SER A 397 9.99 17.83 23.25
CA SER A 397 9.73 16.49 22.68
C SER A 397 9.24 16.52 21.23
N THR A 398 8.78 17.66 20.71
CA THR A 398 8.37 17.79 19.30
C THR A 398 9.54 17.92 18.35
N THR A 399 10.67 18.46 18.81
CA THR A 399 11.89 18.63 18.01
C THR A 399 12.99 17.66 18.44
N ASN A 400 12.67 16.66 19.26
CA ASN A 400 13.62 15.74 19.86
C ASN A 400 13.06 14.32 19.81
N GLN A 401 13.04 13.75 18.61
CA GLN A 401 12.34 12.51 18.31
C GLN A 401 13.20 11.61 17.45
N PHE A 402 13.12 10.31 17.69
CA PHE A 402 13.66 9.31 16.78
C PHE A 402 12.64 8.18 16.64
N LEU A 403 11.86 8.22 15.57
CA LEU A 403 10.78 7.27 15.30
C LEU A 403 11.04 6.56 13.97
N VAL A 404 11.15 5.24 13.99
CA VAL A 404 11.42 4.42 12.81
C VAL A 404 10.40 3.28 12.75
N ASP A 405 9.50 3.34 11.77
CA ASP A 405 8.45 2.33 11.57
C ASP A 405 8.95 1.08 10.83
N GLY A 406 9.99 1.22 10.01
CA GLY A 406 10.61 0.10 9.31
C GLY A 406 11.72 -0.57 10.10
N TYR A 407 12.21 -1.66 9.52
CA TYR A 407 13.27 -2.47 10.08
C TYR A 407 14.62 -1.74 10.00
N ILE A 408 15.42 -1.86 11.07
CA ILE A 408 16.81 -1.40 11.09
C ILE A 408 17.72 -2.63 11.01
N PHE A 409 18.56 -2.70 9.97
CA PHE A 409 19.41 -3.85 9.67
C PHE A 409 20.87 -3.43 9.54
N VAL A 410 21.59 -3.35 10.66
CA VAL A 410 22.97 -2.86 10.74
C VAL A 410 23.90 -3.88 11.42
N PRO A 411 24.00 -5.12 10.89
CA PRO A 411 24.65 -6.24 11.59
C PRO A 411 26.15 -6.07 11.85
N ASN A 412 26.82 -5.14 11.18
CA ASN A 412 28.26 -4.88 11.29
C ASN A 412 28.60 -3.65 12.15
N THR A 413 27.64 -3.06 12.86
CA THR A 413 27.89 -1.87 13.69
C THR A 413 26.89 -1.76 14.83
N GLY A 414 27.15 -0.87 15.78
CA GLY A 414 26.25 -0.63 16.90
C GLY A 414 25.16 0.41 16.61
N LEU A 415 24.08 0.32 17.39
CA LEU A 415 23.07 1.38 17.55
C LEU A 415 23.11 1.89 18.99
N ARG A 416 23.24 3.21 19.14
CA ARG A 416 23.18 3.89 20.43
C ARG A 416 22.08 4.94 20.43
N ALA A 417 21.27 4.93 21.48
CA ALA A 417 20.34 6.00 21.82
C ALA A 417 20.62 6.47 23.25
N THR A 418 20.79 7.78 23.43
CA THR A 418 21.06 8.39 24.74
C THR A 418 20.12 9.56 24.98
N SER A 419 19.74 9.77 26.24
CA SER A 419 19.04 10.97 26.69
C SER A 419 19.32 11.20 28.17
N THR A 420 19.61 12.44 28.53
CA THR A 420 19.66 12.92 29.92
C THR A 420 18.40 13.69 30.34
N THR A 421 17.45 13.87 29.42
CA THR A 421 16.20 14.61 29.63
C THR A 421 14.99 13.71 29.47
N SER A 422 13.82 14.15 29.91
CA SER A 422 12.53 13.49 29.62
C SER A 422 11.84 14.05 28.37
N ALA A 423 12.37 15.11 27.76
CA ALA A 423 11.72 15.83 26.66
C ALA A 423 12.01 15.19 25.29
N TYR A 424 11.66 13.92 25.11
CA TYR A 424 11.91 13.18 23.88
C TYR A 424 10.80 12.19 23.51
N GLU A 425 10.82 11.70 22.27
CA GLU A 425 10.10 10.50 21.85
C GLU A 425 11.05 9.53 21.14
N PHE A 426 10.89 8.23 21.38
CA PHE A 426 11.78 7.21 20.84
C PHE A 426 11.01 5.96 20.41
N GLY A 427 11.23 5.51 19.17
CA GLY A 427 10.46 4.45 18.55
C GLY A 427 11.28 3.65 17.55
N MET A 428 11.41 2.34 17.77
CA MET A 428 11.93 1.37 16.81
C MET A 428 10.96 0.18 16.79
N THR A 429 9.98 0.24 15.89
CA THR A 429 8.81 -0.65 15.91
C THR A 429 8.80 -1.67 14.76
N GLY A 430 9.75 -1.60 13.83
CA GLY A 430 9.90 -2.56 12.73
C GLY A 430 10.86 -3.72 13.01
N GLY A 431 11.44 -3.78 14.21
CA GLY A 431 12.52 -4.70 14.60
C GLY A 431 13.93 -4.14 14.36
N LEU A 432 14.93 -4.80 14.97
CA LEU A 432 16.34 -4.38 14.90
C LEU A 432 17.30 -5.57 14.77
N VAL A 433 18.26 -5.49 13.86
CA VAL A 433 19.50 -6.27 13.86
C VAL A 433 20.68 -5.32 13.99
N THR A 434 21.55 -5.54 14.95
CA THR A 434 22.72 -4.71 15.23
C THR A 434 23.84 -5.53 15.85
N ALA A 435 25.09 -5.09 15.77
CA ALA A 435 26.16 -5.72 16.54
C ALA A 435 25.95 -5.55 18.04
N ARG A 436 25.55 -4.34 18.46
CA ARG A 436 25.32 -3.98 19.86
C ARG A 436 24.24 -2.91 19.98
N LEU A 437 23.48 -2.96 21.07
CA LEU A 437 22.41 -2.02 21.36
C LEU A 437 22.64 -1.35 22.71
N GLN A 438 22.73 -0.02 22.72
CA GLN A 438 22.79 0.77 23.94
C GLN A 438 21.63 1.76 23.98
N LEU A 439 20.65 1.54 24.87
CA LEU A 439 19.58 2.49 25.16
C LEU A 439 19.80 3.11 26.54
N ALA A 440 20.66 4.14 26.59
CA ALA A 440 20.94 4.90 27.81
C ALA A 440 20.03 6.13 27.90
N LEU A 441 18.73 5.88 28.05
CA LEU A 441 17.70 6.90 28.24
C LEU A 441 17.43 6.99 29.75
N SER A 442 18.05 7.94 30.46
CA SER A 442 18.07 7.91 31.94
C SER A 442 16.71 8.24 32.58
N LEU A 443 15.84 8.97 31.88
CA LEU A 443 14.53 9.42 32.36
C LEU A 443 13.43 8.95 31.41
N ALA A 444 12.25 8.62 31.96
CA ALA A 444 11.08 8.30 31.14
C ALA A 444 10.61 9.54 30.33
N PRO A 445 10.03 9.37 29.13
CA PRO A 445 9.49 10.47 28.35
C PRO A 445 8.42 11.25 29.11
N SER A 446 8.47 12.58 29.07
CA SER A 446 7.52 13.48 29.74
C SER A 446 6.10 13.41 29.17
N LYS A 447 5.97 13.00 27.90
CA LYS A 447 4.69 12.68 27.24
C LYS A 447 4.10 11.32 27.66
N GLY A 448 4.73 10.63 28.60
CA GLY A 448 4.34 9.33 29.10
C GLY A 448 5.06 8.17 28.41
N ILE A 449 5.08 7.02 29.07
CA ILE A 449 5.83 5.81 28.66
C ILE A 449 5.47 5.29 27.27
N ASN A 450 4.27 5.60 26.76
CA ASN A 450 3.84 5.25 25.40
C ASN A 450 4.64 5.98 24.31
N SER A 451 5.40 7.02 24.67
CA SER A 451 6.32 7.74 23.77
C SER A 451 7.68 7.03 23.65
N TYR A 452 7.84 5.86 24.28
CA TYR A 452 8.95 4.94 24.11
C TYR A 452 8.44 3.59 23.61
N LYS A 453 8.92 3.15 22.44
CA LYS A 453 8.51 1.87 21.83
C LYS A 453 9.71 1.17 21.20
N VAL A 454 10.01 -0.05 21.64
CA VAL A 454 11.05 -0.89 21.03
C VAL A 454 10.53 -2.31 20.88
N GLY A 455 10.56 -2.85 19.67
CA GLY A 455 10.08 -4.20 19.38
C GLY A 455 9.56 -4.30 17.95
N VAL A 456 8.67 -5.26 17.72
CA VAL A 456 7.95 -5.42 16.45
C VAL A 456 6.47 -5.16 16.68
N VAL A 457 5.94 -4.16 15.98
CA VAL A 457 4.49 -3.99 15.85
C VAL A 457 4.05 -4.81 14.65
N SER A 458 3.38 -5.93 14.89
CA SER A 458 2.76 -6.71 13.81
C SER A 458 1.52 -5.98 13.32
N GLN A 459 1.51 -5.57 12.05
CA GLN A 459 0.38 -4.93 11.41
C GLN A 459 -0.02 -5.70 10.16
N THR A 460 -1.30 -5.71 9.81
CA THR A 460 -1.68 -6.17 8.47
C THR A 460 -1.25 -5.09 7.47
N ILE A 461 -0.27 -5.38 6.62
CA ILE A 461 0.22 -4.43 5.59
C ILE A 461 -0.60 -4.46 4.32
N GLN A 462 -1.22 -5.61 4.05
CA GLN A 462 -2.08 -5.80 2.91
C GLN A 462 -3.19 -6.76 3.29
N ARG A 463 -4.41 -6.45 2.89
CA ARG A 463 -5.54 -7.36 3.04
C ARG A 463 -6.27 -7.45 1.72
N LYS A 464 -6.46 -8.68 1.27
CA LYS A 464 -7.37 -9.00 0.18
C LYS A 464 -8.74 -9.22 0.79
N VAL A 465 -9.71 -8.41 0.42
CA VAL A 465 -11.09 -8.54 0.86
C VAL A 465 -12.01 -8.80 -0.32
N ARG A 466 -13.09 -9.53 -0.04
CA ARG A 466 -14.22 -9.69 -0.94
C ARG A 466 -15.33 -8.78 -0.44
N LEU A 467 -15.77 -7.87 -1.29
CA LEU A 467 -16.94 -7.03 -1.10
C LEU A 467 -18.08 -7.61 -1.93
N ALA A 468 -19.21 -7.91 -1.31
CA ALA A 468 -20.40 -8.37 -2.02
C ALA A 468 -21.56 -7.44 -1.69
N VAL A 469 -22.14 -6.84 -2.73
CA VAL A 469 -23.24 -5.88 -2.64
C VAL A 469 -24.45 -6.46 -3.35
N SER A 470 -25.56 -6.61 -2.65
CA SER A 470 -26.81 -7.11 -3.23
C SER A 470 -27.98 -6.18 -2.98
N THR A 471 -28.95 -6.15 -3.89
CA THR A 471 -30.24 -5.48 -3.64
C THR A 471 -31.06 -6.30 -2.64
N THR A 472 -31.55 -5.68 -1.58
CA THR A 472 -32.38 -6.33 -0.55
C THR A 472 -33.88 -6.12 -0.73
N ASN A 473 -34.28 -5.10 -1.49
CA ASN A 473 -35.69 -4.81 -1.80
C ASN A 473 -35.89 -4.69 -3.31
N GLY A 474 -36.86 -5.43 -3.86
CA GLY A 474 -37.24 -5.41 -5.27
C GLY A 474 -37.60 -6.80 -5.81
N THR A 475 -38.31 -6.87 -6.95
CA THR A 475 -38.69 -8.12 -7.63
C THR A 475 -37.51 -8.82 -8.31
N ARG A 476 -36.35 -8.15 -8.41
CA ARG A 476 -35.12 -8.66 -9.02
C ARG A 476 -33.93 -8.50 -8.07
N HIS A 477 -33.06 -9.50 -8.04
CA HIS A 477 -31.93 -9.59 -7.14
C HIS A 477 -30.63 -9.51 -7.94
N ALA A 478 -29.97 -8.35 -7.90
CA ALA A 478 -28.66 -8.16 -8.48
C ALA A 478 -27.58 -8.31 -7.39
N VAL A 479 -26.43 -8.88 -7.75
CA VAL A 479 -25.25 -9.01 -6.89
C VAL A 479 -24.02 -8.47 -7.61
N SER A 480 -23.28 -7.60 -6.96
CA SER A 480 -21.95 -7.17 -7.40
C SER A 480 -20.91 -7.69 -6.43
N THR A 481 -19.92 -8.42 -6.92
CA THR A 481 -18.81 -8.95 -6.13
C THR A 481 -17.50 -8.37 -6.62
N ALA A 482 -16.75 -7.71 -5.74
CA ALA A 482 -15.40 -7.21 -6.01
C ALA A 482 -14.39 -7.84 -5.06
N ILE A 483 -13.24 -8.28 -5.59
CA ILE A 483 -12.09 -8.66 -4.79
C ILE A 483 -11.06 -7.55 -4.91
N ILE A 484 -10.74 -6.90 -3.80
CA ILE A 484 -9.78 -5.81 -3.74
C ILE A 484 -8.64 -6.14 -2.79
N GLU A 485 -7.46 -5.63 -3.11
CA GLU A 485 -6.31 -5.57 -2.21
C GLU A 485 -6.20 -4.16 -1.67
N VAL A 486 -6.20 -4.02 -0.35
CA VAL A 486 -5.99 -2.74 0.33
C VAL A 486 -4.68 -2.81 1.08
N HIS A 487 -3.89 -1.76 0.98
CA HIS A 487 -2.59 -1.62 1.61
C HIS A 487 -2.66 -0.65 2.79
N ALA A 488 -1.69 -0.74 3.70
CA ALA A 488 -1.64 0.10 4.92
C ALA A 488 -1.56 1.61 4.62
N ASP A 489 -1.04 1.97 3.46
CA ASP A 489 -0.93 3.35 2.96
C ASP A 489 -2.22 3.84 2.27
N LYS A 490 -3.32 3.09 2.39
CA LYS A 490 -4.62 3.33 1.75
C LYS A 490 -4.60 3.29 0.23
N SER A 491 -3.51 2.83 -0.40
CA SER A 491 -3.57 2.42 -1.79
C SER A 491 -4.39 1.13 -1.91
N TYR A 492 -4.97 0.90 -3.08
CA TYR A 492 -5.72 -0.32 -3.34
C TYR A 492 -5.66 -0.74 -4.79
N ALA A 493 -5.82 -2.03 -5.03
CA ALA A 493 -5.95 -2.64 -6.35
C ALA A 493 -7.26 -3.43 -6.44
N ILE A 494 -7.95 -3.35 -7.57
CA ILE A 494 -9.13 -4.17 -7.84
C ILE A 494 -8.67 -5.39 -8.65
N ASN A 495 -8.73 -6.57 -8.06
CA ASN A 495 -8.29 -7.81 -8.70
C ASN A 495 -9.38 -8.43 -9.58
N SER A 496 -10.62 -8.35 -9.12
CA SER A 496 -11.78 -8.79 -9.89
C SER A 496 -13.00 -7.98 -9.48
N TRP A 497 -13.90 -7.79 -10.44
CA TRP A 497 -15.20 -7.18 -10.21
C TRP A 497 -16.20 -7.79 -11.20
N VAL A 498 -17.21 -8.48 -10.67
CA VAL A 498 -18.28 -9.13 -11.42
C VAL A 498 -19.63 -8.61 -10.94
N ILE A 499 -20.57 -8.44 -11.87
CA ILE A 499 -21.96 -8.08 -11.58
C ILE A 499 -22.85 -9.17 -12.18
N ASP A 500 -23.64 -9.82 -11.33
CA ASP A 500 -24.66 -10.80 -11.68
C ASP A 500 -26.03 -10.12 -11.52
N PRO A 501 -26.64 -9.64 -12.63
CA PRO A 501 -27.86 -8.83 -12.61
C PRO A 501 -29.15 -9.61 -12.32
#